data_AF-G2WNR5-F1
#
_entry.id   AF-G2WNR5-F1
#
_cell.length_a   1.000
_cell.length_b   1.000
_cell.length_c   1.000
_cell.angle_alpha   90.00
_cell.angle_beta   90.00
_cell.angle_gamma   90.00
#
_symmetry.space_group_name_H-M   'P 1'
#
loop_
_entity.id
_entity.type
_entity.pdbx_description
1 polymer ?
#
loop_
_entity_poly.entity_id
_entity_poly.type
_entity_poly.pdbx_seq_one_letter_code
_entity_poly.pdbx_strand_id
1 'polypeptide(L)' 'MSAWRKAGISYAAYLNVAAQAIRSSLKTELQTASVLNRSQTDAFYTQYKNGTAASEPTPITK' A
#
# COMPACT_ATOMS: atom_id res chain seq x y z
N MET A 1 3.39 21.40 10.66
CA MET A 1 2.66 20.49 9.75
C MET A 1 3.67 19.68 8.96
N SER A 2 3.63 18.35 9.05
CA SER A 2 4.67 17.47 8.50
C SER A 2 4.73 17.53 6.96
N ALA A 3 5.92 17.35 6.39
CA ALA A 3 6.16 17.47 4.95
C ALA A 3 5.29 16.51 4.11
N TRP A 4 5.12 15.26 4.55
CA TRP A 4 4.29 14.25 3.87
C TRP A 4 2.79 14.62 3.86
N ARG A 5 2.28 15.29 4.90
CA ARG A 5 0.91 15.81 4.90
C ARG A 5 0.72 16.90 3.85
N LYS A 6 1.72 17.78 3.68
CA LYS A 6 1.69 18.82 2.64
C LYS A 6 1.74 18.22 1.22
N ALA A 7 2.35 17.05 1.06
CA ALA A 7 2.38 16.30 -0.19
C ALA A 7 1.06 15.53 -0.49
N GLY A 8 0.02 15.68 0.34
CA GLY A 8 -1.27 15.01 0.13
C GLY A 8 -1.29 13.54 0.56
N ILE A 9 -0.27 13.05 1.26
CA ILE A 9 -0.21 11.66 1.73
C ILE A 9 -1.15 11.50 2.93
N SER A 10 -2.07 10.55 2.83
CA SER A 10 -2.95 10.18 3.93
C SER A 10 -2.16 9.55 5.08
N TYR A 11 -2.69 9.61 6.29
CA TYR A 11 -2.01 8.99 7.44
C TYR A 11 -1.83 7.48 7.27
N ALA A 12 -2.83 6.80 6.70
CA ALA A 12 -2.77 5.37 6.43
C ALA A 12 -1.66 5.04 5.42
N ALA A 13 -1.53 5.83 4.35
CA ALA A 13 -0.45 5.65 3.37
C ALA A 13 0.93 5.85 4.01
N TYR A 14 1.08 6.86 4.88
CA TYR A 14 2.30 7.06 5.65
C TYR A 14 2.64 5.84 6.54
N LEU A 15 1.67 5.30 7.27
CA LEU A 15 1.88 4.12 8.11
C LEU A 15 2.28 2.89 7.30
N ASN A 16 1.70 2.69 6.12
CA ASN A 16 2.06 1.57 5.24
C ASN A 16 3.52 1.65 4.78
N VAL A 17 3.97 2.84 4.35
CA VAL A 17 5.37 3.08 3.95
C VAL A 17 6.31 2.90 5.14
N ALA A 18 5.98 3.45 6.31
CA ALA A 18 6.79 3.30 7.52
C ALA A 18 6.90 1.82 7.95
N ALA A 19 5.80 1.06 7.90
CA ALA A 19 5.81 -0.36 8.21
C ALA A 19 6.66 -1.17 7.22
N GLN A 20 6.61 -0.84 5.93
CA GLN A 20 7.48 -1.46 4.91
C GLN A 20 8.96 -1.17 5.20
N ALA A 21 9.32 0.08 5.52
CA ALA A 21 10.68 0.46 5.87
C ALA A 21 11.20 -0.34 7.09
N ILE A 22 10.39 -0.44 8.14
CA ILE A 22 10.73 -1.22 9.34
C ILE A 22 11.01 -2.68 8.99
N ARG A 23 10.15 -3.33 8.19
CA ARG A 23 10.35 -4.72 7.79
C ARG A 23 11.62 -4.92 6.96
N SER A 24 11.94 -3.98 6.08
CA SER A 24 13.17 -4.02 5.28
C SER A 24 14.45 -3.75 6.09
N SER A 25 14.33 -3.13 7.26
CA SER A 25 15.45 -2.84 8.17
C SER A 25 15.73 -3.95 9.19
N LEU A 26 14.90 -5.00 9.24
CA LEU A 26 15.14 -6.15 10.12
C LEU A 26 16.44 -6.86 9.76
N LYS A 27 17.03 -7.56 10.73
CA LYS A 27 18.15 -8.48 10.45
C LYS A 27 17.73 -9.49 9.39
N THR A 28 18.67 -9.90 8.53
CA THR A 28 18.40 -10.82 7.40
C THR A 28 17.73 -12.12 7.85
N GLU A 29 18.13 -12.67 8.99
CA GLU A 29 17.53 -13.86 9.62
C GLU A 29 16.05 -13.69 10.00
N LEU A 30 15.57 -12.45 10.16
CA LEU A 30 14.20 -12.10 10.51
C LEU A 30 13.38 -11.59 9.33
N GLN A 31 14.00 -11.36 8.16
CA GLN A 31 13.32 -10.98 6.92
C GLN A 31 12.70 -12.19 6.22
N THR A 32 11.93 -12.99 6.95
CA THR A 32 11.26 -14.15 6.39
C THR A 32 10.27 -13.73 5.30
N ALA A 33 9.96 -14.63 4.38
CA ALA A 33 8.94 -14.38 3.35
C ALA A 33 7.59 -13.95 3.96
N SER A 34 7.22 -14.53 5.12
CA SER A 34 6.01 -14.14 5.84
C SER A 34 6.01 -12.69 6.32
N VAL A 35 7.17 -12.12 6.66
CA VAL A 35 7.30 -10.71 7.05
C VAL A 35 7.25 -9.82 5.81
N LEU A 36 8.03 -10.13 4.78
CA LEU A 36 8.13 -9.31 3.57
C LEU A 36 6.82 -9.26 2.77
N ASN A 37 6.11 -10.38 2.67
CA ASN A 37 4.85 -10.48 1.92
C ASN A 37 3.72 -9.66 2.55
N ARG A 38 3.82 -9.24 3.83
CA ARG A 38 2.81 -8.36 4.47
C ARG A 38 2.76 -6.96 3.87
N SER A 39 3.78 -6.57 3.10
CA SER A 39 3.79 -5.30 2.38
C SER A 39 3.26 -5.44 0.95
N GLN A 40 2.96 -6.65 0.49
CA GLN A 40 2.37 -6.90 -0.83
C GLN A 40 0.84 -6.85 -0.72
N THR A 41 0.18 -6.33 -1.75
CA THR A 41 -1.28 -6.21 -1.80
C THR A 41 -1.76 -6.45 -3.22
N ASP A 42 -2.45 -7.58 -3.41
CA ASP A 42 -3.06 -7.98 -4.69
C ASP A 42 -4.51 -7.50 -4.79
N ALA A 43 -4.82 -6.38 -4.13
CA ALA A 43 -6.16 -5.82 -4.13
C ALA A 43 -6.37 -4.95 -5.36
N PHE A 44 -7.48 -5.20 -6.05
CA PHE A 44 -7.93 -4.45 -7.21
C PHE A 44 -9.25 -3.75 -6.89
N TYR A 45 -9.49 -2.61 -7.52
CA TYR A 45 -10.75 -1.91 -7.45
C TYR A 45 -11.31 -1.70 -8.86
N THR A 46 -12.63 -1.79 -8.96
CA THR A 46 -13.37 -1.49 -10.20
C THR A 46 -14.36 -0.38 -9.90
N GLN A 47 -14.29 0.70 -10.67
CA GLN A 47 -15.25 1.79 -10.54
C GLN A 47 -16.57 1.38 -11.23
N TYR A 48 -17.69 1.51 -10.52
CA TYR A 48 -19.02 1.32 -11.09
C TYR A 48 -19.68 2.68 -11.32
N LYS A 49 -20.29 2.88 -12.49
CA LYS A 49 -21.04 4.08 -12.82
C LYS A 49 -22.31 3.68 -13.57
N ASN A 50 -23.45 4.26 -13.19
CA ASN A 50 -24.76 3.97 -13.79
C ASN A 50 -25.09 2.46 -13.84
N GLY A 51 -24.69 1.71 -12.81
CA GLY A 51 -24.98 0.26 -12.70
C GLY A 51 -24.08 -0.66 -13.54
N THR A 52 -23.10 -0.13 -14.25
CA THR A 52 -22.12 -0.93 -15.03
C THR A 52 -20.68 -0.63 -14.59
N ALA A 53 -19.78 -1.60 -14.78
CA ALA A 53 -18.37 -1.40 -14.55
C ALA A 53 -17.84 -0.37 -15.57
N ALA A 54 -17.21 0.69 -15.08
CA ALA A 54 -16.71 1.78 -15.90
C ALA A 54 -15.36 1.43 -16.58
N SER A 55 -14.63 0.45 -16.04
CA SER A 55 -13.35 -0.03 -16.58
C SER A 55 -13.02 -1.43 -16.07
N GLU A 56 -11.95 -2.02 -16.61
CA GLU A 56 -11.30 -3.19 -16.03
C GLU A 56 -10.80 -2.93 -14.60
N PRO A 57 -10.66 -3.97 -13.75
CA PRO A 57 -10.13 -3.85 -12.41
C PRO A 57 -8.72 -3.26 -12.40
N THR A 58 -8.53 -2.16 -11.67
CA THR A 58 -7.24 -1.49 -11.50
C THR A 58 -6.63 -1.83 -10.15
N PRO A 59 -5.33 -2.10 -10.06
CA PRO A 59 -4.69 -2.37 -8.77
C PRO A 59 -4.76 -1.13 -7.86
N ILE A 60 -4.97 -1.36 -6.56
CA ILE A 60 -5.03 -0.29 -5.53
C ILE A 60 -3.66 0.36 -5.34
N THR A 61 -2.60 -0.42 -5.53
CA THR A 61 -1.21 0.04 -5.47
C THR A 61 -0.74 0.32 -6.90
N LYS A 62 -0.27 1.54 -7.18
CA LYS A 62 0.39 1.88 -8.45
C LYS A 62 1.88 1.62 -8.39
#